data_AF-A0AA96MNE7-F1
#
_entry.id   AF-A0AA96MNE7-F1
#
_cell.length_a   1.000
_cell.length_b   1.000
_cell.length_c   1.000
_cell.angle_alpha   90.00
_cell.angle_beta   90.00
_cell.angle_gamma   90.00
#
_symmetry.space_group_name_H-M   'P 1'
#
loop_
_entity.id
_entity.type
_entity.pdbx_description
1 polymer ?
#
loop_
_entity_poly.entity_id
_entity_poly.type
_entity_poly.pdbx_seq_one_letter_code
_entity_poly.pdbx_strand_id
1 'polypeptide(L)'
;MARGGIAPDELLRIMQDVREESWSVIGALSEKDLQRTVTVDYPGNLGMEGYGWSIQKILIGTAEHYAYHTGQIVFAARWLQEEDQHLLNWKHYN
;
A
#
# COMPACT_ATOMS: atom_id res chain seq x y z
N MET A 1 -17.18 20.98 -4.19
CA MET A 1 -15.79 20.88 -4.68
C MET A 1 -14.88 20.84 -3.48
N ALA A 2 -14.31 19.69 -3.15
CA ALA A 2 -13.47 19.53 -1.96
C ALA A 2 -12.13 20.25 -2.17
N ARG A 3 -11.85 21.28 -1.36
CA ARG A 3 -10.55 21.99 -1.30
C ARG A 3 -9.53 21.25 -0.41
N GLY A 4 -9.58 19.91 -0.39
CA GLY A 4 -8.74 19.08 0.46
C GLY A 4 -8.07 18.03 -0.41
N GLY A 5 -6.89 18.36 -0.94
CA GLY A 5 -6.04 17.45 -1.68
C GLY A 5 -4.60 17.69 -1.27
N ILE A 6 -3.83 16.61 -1.16
CA ILE A 6 -2.38 16.68 -0.95
C ILE A 6 -1.77 17.20 -2.26
N ALA A 7 -0.84 18.15 -2.17
CA ALA A 7 -0.15 18.65 -3.36
C ALA A 7 0.66 17.51 -4.03
N PRO A 8 0.85 17.49 -5.37
CA PRO A 8 1.51 16.37 -6.04
C PRO A 8 2.93 16.06 -5.52
N ASP A 9 3.70 17.10 -5.21
CA ASP A 9 5.05 17.02 -4.64
C ASP A 9 5.02 16.52 -3.19
N GLU A 10 4.07 16.99 -2.39
CA GLU A 10 3.86 16.51 -1.03
C GLU A 10 3.44 15.04 -1.01
N LEU A 11 2.55 14.63 -1.90
CA LEU A 11 2.11 13.24 -2.06
C LEU A 11 3.29 12.35 -2.47
N LEU A 12 4.10 12.81 -3.43
CA LEU A 12 5.29 12.07 -3.87
C LEU A 12 6.26 11.88 -2.70
N ARG A 13 6.50 12.92 -1.90
CA ARG A 13 7.38 12.82 -0.72
C ARG A 13 6.84 11.79 0.28
N ILE A 14 5.57 11.87 0.63
CA ILE A 14 4.93 10.90 1.54
C ILE A 14 5.08 9.46 1.00
N MET A 15 4.88 9.25 -0.31
CA MET A 15 5.05 7.92 -0.91
C MET A 15 6.49 7.41 -0.87
N GLN A 16 7.48 8.31 -0.97
CA GLN A 16 8.90 7.96 -0.84
C GLN A 16 9.22 7.60 0.62
N ASP A 17 8.80 8.42 1.57
CA ASP A 17 9.02 8.21 3.00
C ASP A 17 8.42 6.87 3.45
N VAL A 18 7.16 6.61 3.08
CA VAL A 18 6.48 5.33 3.40
C VAL A 18 7.20 4.15 2.77
N ARG A 19 7.76 4.29 1.57
CA ARG A 19 8.53 3.23 0.91
C ARG A 19 9.81 2.92 1.68
N GLU A 20 10.56 3.94 2.08
CA GLU A 20 11.80 3.77 2.86
C GLU A 20 11.53 3.11 4.21
N GLU A 21 10.50 3.58 4.93
CA GLU A 21 10.09 3.00 6.20
C GLU A 21 9.66 1.53 6.03
N SER A 22 8.85 1.25 5.00
CA SER A 22 8.40 -0.11 4.69
C SER A 22 9.58 -1.05 4.43
N TRP A 23 10.58 -0.60 3.68
CA TRP A 23 11.81 -1.38 3.45
C TRP A 23 12.58 -1.64 4.74
N SER A 24 12.72 -0.62 5.60
CA SER A 24 13.40 -0.76 6.88
C SER A 24 12.70 -1.77 7.79
N VAL A 25 11.36 -1.71 7.89
CA VAL A 25 10.58 -2.60 8.75
C VAL A 25 10.56 -4.02 8.21
N ILE A 26 10.24 -4.20 6.92
CA ILE A 26 10.13 -5.53 6.30
C ILE A 26 11.50 -6.21 6.22
N GLY A 27 12.55 -5.45 5.87
CA GLY A 27 13.92 -5.97 5.76
C GLY A 27 14.51 -6.45 7.10
N ALA A 28 13.96 -6.00 8.23
CA ALA A 28 14.36 -6.45 9.55
C ALA A 28 13.64 -7.72 10.04
N LEU A 29 12.64 -8.23 9.30
CA LEU A 29 11.89 -9.42 9.69
C LEU A 29 12.70 -10.70 9.48
N SER A 30 12.65 -11.59 10.46
CA SER A 30 13.11 -12.97 10.31
C SER A 30 11.97 -13.91 9.90
N GLU A 31 12.31 -15.11 9.44
CA GLU A 31 11.32 -16.16 9.14
C GLU A 31 10.44 -16.49 10.36
N LYS A 32 11.03 -16.47 11.56
CA LYS A 32 10.30 -16.70 12.81
C LYS A 32 9.25 -15.61 13.08
N ASP A 33 9.53 -14.38 12.69
CA ASP A 33 8.59 -13.27 12.87
C ASP A 33 7.33 -13.42 12.01
N LEU A 34 7.43 -14.09 10.85
CA LEU A 34 6.30 -14.28 9.94
C LEU A 34 5.12 -15.01 10.61
N GLN A 35 5.40 -15.91 11.56
CA GLN A 35 4.38 -16.64 12.31
C GLN A 35 3.86 -15.90 13.54
N ARG A 36 4.47 -14.77 13.91
CA ARG A 36 4.02 -13.97 15.06
C ARG A 36 2.68 -13.29 14.74
N THR A 37 1.74 -13.38 15.67
CA THR A 37 0.45 -12.67 15.58
C THR A 37 0.61 -11.22 16.00
N VAL A 38 0.08 -10.32 15.18
CA VAL A 38 -0.14 -8.91 15.49
C VAL A 38 -1.62 -8.71 15.76
N THR A 39 -1.93 -8.13 16.90
CA THR A 39 -3.30 -7.74 17.27
C THR A 39 -3.51 -6.28 16.90
N VAL A 40 -4.55 -6.02 16.12
CA VAL A 40 -5.02 -4.67 15.81
C VAL A 40 -6.24 -4.40 16.66
N ASP A 41 -6.07 -3.52 17.65
CA ASP A 41 -7.13 -3.08 18.53
C ASP A 41 -7.75 -1.79 18.01
N TYR A 42 -9.06 -1.81 17.77
CA TYR A 42 -9.80 -0.62 17.44
C TYR A 42 -10.21 0.13 18.72
N PRO A 43 -10.22 1.47 18.70
CA PRO A 43 -10.79 2.25 19.78
C PRO A 43 -12.24 1.81 20.05
N GLY A 44 -12.58 1.56 21.32
CA GLY A 44 -13.85 0.94 21.72
C GLY A 44 -15.11 1.75 21.35
N ASN A 45 -14.97 3.00 20.93
CA ASN A 45 -16.07 3.83 20.43
C ASN A 45 -16.49 3.47 18.98
N LEU A 46 -15.75 2.63 18.27
CA LEU A 46 -16.05 2.24 16.89
C LEU A 46 -16.90 0.96 16.78
N GLY A 47 -17.13 0.25 17.90
CA GLY A 47 -17.92 -0.99 17.91
C GLY A 47 -17.36 -2.12 17.03
N MET A 48 -16.09 -2.01 16.61
CA MET A 48 -15.38 -3.05 15.87
C MET A 48 -14.61 -3.94 16.82
N GLU A 49 -14.74 -5.25 16.66
CA GLU A 49 -13.88 -6.20 17.35
C GLU A 49 -12.46 -6.10 16.80
N GLY A 50 -11.47 -6.12 17.68
CA GLY A 50 -10.07 -6.25 17.29
C GLY A 50 -9.84 -7.58 16.56
N TYR A 51 -8.82 -7.63 15.72
CA TYR A 51 -8.43 -8.86 15.03
C TYR A 51 -6.95 -9.14 15.21
N GLY A 52 -6.61 -10.43 15.23
CA GLY A 52 -5.23 -10.92 15.28
C GLY A 52 -4.89 -11.65 14.00
N TRP A 53 -3.87 -11.19 13.26
CA TRP A 53 -3.33 -11.88 12.09
C TRP A 53 -1.83 -12.10 12.22
N SER A 54 -1.33 -13.19 11.63
CA SER A 54 0.12 -13.38 11.51
C SER A 54 0.72 -12.30 10.62
N ILE A 55 1.98 -11.93 10.88
CA ILE A 55 2.72 -10.98 10.04
C ILE A 55 2.73 -11.47 8.57
N GLN A 56 2.88 -12.77 8.34
CA GLN A 56 2.79 -13.35 7.00
C GLN A 56 1.46 -13.03 6.31
N LYS A 57 0.34 -13.23 7.01
CA LYS A 57 -0.99 -12.94 6.47
C LYS A 57 -1.17 -11.46 6.17
N ILE A 58 -0.65 -10.59 7.03
CA ILE A 58 -0.66 -9.14 6.81
C ILE A 58 0.13 -8.79 5.54
N LEU A 59 1.35 -9.31 5.38
CA LEU A 59 2.18 -9.03 4.20
C LEU A 59 1.50 -9.47 2.90
N ILE A 60 0.88 -10.65 2.88
CA ILE A 60 0.13 -11.15 1.71
C ILE A 60 -1.05 -10.21 1.42
N GLY A 61 -1.86 -9.88 2.43
CA GLY A 61 -2.99 -8.97 2.26
C GLY A 61 -2.57 -7.58 1.79
N THR A 62 -1.46 -7.04 2.29
CA THR A 62 -0.90 -5.76 1.83
C THR A 62 -0.48 -5.83 0.36
N ALA A 63 0.14 -6.93 -0.08
CA ALA A 63 0.53 -7.11 -1.48
C ALA A 63 -0.69 -7.19 -2.42
N GLU A 64 -1.72 -7.95 -2.03
CA GLU A 64 -2.99 -8.05 -2.76
C GLU A 64 -3.67 -6.67 -2.87
N HIS A 65 -3.72 -5.94 -1.75
CA HIS A 65 -4.31 -4.60 -1.69
C HIS A 65 -3.54 -3.58 -2.54
N TYR A 66 -2.20 -3.62 -2.49
CA TYR A 66 -1.35 -2.79 -3.34
C TYR A 66 -1.59 -3.05 -4.83
N ALA A 67 -1.65 -4.32 -5.23
CA ALA A 67 -1.91 -4.69 -6.63
C ALA A 67 -3.30 -4.22 -7.09
N TYR A 68 -4.32 -4.39 -6.26
CA TYR A 68 -5.68 -3.94 -6.53
C TYR A 68 -5.75 -2.43 -6.78
N HIS A 69 -5.20 -1.61 -5.87
CA HIS A 69 -5.22 -0.16 -6.00
C HIS A 69 -4.32 0.36 -7.12
N THR A 70 -3.19 -0.30 -7.37
CA THR A 70 -2.36 0.01 -8.56
C THR A 70 -3.18 -0.15 -9.84
N GLY A 71 -3.98 -1.22 -9.94
CA GLY A 71 -4.90 -1.42 -11.07
C GLY A 71 -5.92 -0.29 -11.23
N GLN A 72 -6.52 0.18 -10.13
CA GLN A 72 -7.46 1.31 -10.15
C GLN A 72 -6.80 2.61 -10.62
N ILE A 73 -5.58 2.91 -10.15
CA ILE A 73 -4.83 4.11 -10.55
C ILE A 73 -4.50 4.05 -12.03
N VAL A 74 -4.01 2.92 -12.53
CA VAL A 74 -3.69 2.73 -13.95
C VAL A 74 -4.92 2.88 -14.83
N PHE A 75 -6.05 2.31 -14.40
CA PHE A 75 -7.32 2.45 -15.12
C PHE A 75 -7.77 3.91 -15.18
N ALA A 76 -7.75 4.62 -14.05
CA ALA A 76 -8.12 6.04 -13.99
C ALA A 76 -7.17 6.92 -14.83
N ALA A 77 -5.87 6.66 -14.76
CA ALA A 77 -4.87 7.37 -15.56
C ALA A 77 -5.10 7.15 -17.06
N ARG A 78 -5.43 5.92 -17.49
CA ARG A 78 -5.75 5.63 -18.90
C ARG A 78 -7.01 6.38 -19.35
N TRP A 79 -8.02 6.44 -18.50
CA TRP A 79 -9.26 7.16 -18.79
C TRP A 79 -9.04 8.67 -18.96
N LEU A 80 -8.11 9.24 -18.19
CA LEU A 80 -7.80 10.67 -18.21
C LEU A 80 -6.78 11.07 -19.29
N GLN A 81 -6.10 10.11 -19.91
CA GLN A 81 -5.21 10.38 -21.03
C GLN A 81 -6.00 10.67 -22.31
N GLU A 82 -5.63 11.74 -23.01
CA GLU A 82 -6.18 12.07 -24.33
C GLU A 82 -5.53 11.26 -25.46
N GLU A 83 -4.32 10.73 -25.23
CA GLU A 83 -3.52 9.95 -26.19
C GLU A 83 -3.34 8.49 -25.73
N ASP A 84 -3.25 7.56 -26.69
CA ASP A 84 -3.16 6.10 -26.43
C ASP A 84 -1.71 5.66 -26.12
N GLN A 85 -1.08 6.27 -25.11
CA GLN A 85 0.27 5.91 -24.64
C GLN A 85 0.23 4.83 -23.54
N HIS A 86 1.14 3.85 -23.60
CA HIS A 86 1.28 2.83 -22.57
C HIS A 86 1.81 3.41 -21.24
N LEU A 87 0.98 3.33 -20.19
CA LEU A 87 1.28 3.87 -18.85
C LEU A 87 2.27 3.05 -18.03
N LEU A 88 2.37 1.74 -18.26
CA LEU A 88 3.22 0.85 -17.48
C LEU A 88 4.39 0.35 -18.34
N ASN A 89 5.55 0.99 -18.21
CA ASN A 89 6.82 0.46 -18.70
C ASN A 89 7.40 -0.55 -17.70
N TRP A 90 6.73 -1.68 -17.50
CA TRP A 90 7.26 -2.74 -16.64
C TRP A 90 8.36 -3.51 -17.37
N LYS A 91 9.63 -3.24 -17.04
CA LYS A 91 10.75 -4.12 -17.41
C LYS A 91 10.93 -5.16 -16.31
N HIS A 92 10.72 -6.43 -16.63
CA HIS A 92 11.28 -7.50 -15.79
C HIS A 92 12.80 -7.34 -15.81
N TYR A 93 13.41 -7.14 -14.63
CA TYR A 93 14.85 -7.32 -14.49
C TYR A 93 15.12 -8.83 -14.57
N ASN A 94 15.99 -9.23 -15.50
CA ASN A 94 16.54 -10.58 -15.62
C ASN A 94 17.59 -10.84 -14.54
#